data_AF-A0A7S2URG2-F1
#
_entry.id   AF-A0A7S2URG2-F1
#
_cell.length_a   1.000
_cell.length_b   1.000
_cell.length_c   1.000
_cell.angle_alpha   90.00
_cell.angle_beta   90.00
_cell.angle_gamma   90.00
#
_symmetry.space_group_name_H-M   'P 1'
#
loop_
_entity.id
_entity.type
_entity.pdbx_description
1 polymer ?
#
loop_
_entity_poly.entity_id
_entity_poly.type
_entity_poly.pdbx_seq_one_letter_code
_entity_poly.pdbx_strand_id
1 'polypeptide(L)'
;DEVYFLPQSPYCPVGCLRDQLLYPSNKPLETNDKKEIGSKHRNNDLLLRQSMTDEELLAILDAVDLEDLACRAGNGDSIKGLAAVMDWSNTLSLGEQQRLAFGRVLVNRPRLVILDEATSALDIESEARMYQLLKEERNSCEGERWTTYISVGHRPSLLAYHEKKLRLCRSGTHEFGEIDKSSEAVTIGSISNM
;
A
#
# COMPACT_ATOMS: atom_id res chain seq x y z
N ASP A 1 7.96 -1.32 13.24
CA ASP A 1 8.82 -1.45 12.05
C ASP A 1 8.89 -0.12 11.30
N GLU A 2 10.11 0.32 10.98
CA GLU A 2 10.35 1.60 10.31
C GLU A 2 10.34 1.48 8.78
N VAL A 3 10.56 0.29 8.22
CA VAL A 3 10.70 0.05 6.77
C VAL A 3 9.74 -1.04 6.28
N TYR A 4 9.06 -0.79 5.16
CA TYR A 4 8.22 -1.74 4.44
C TYR A 4 8.74 -2.02 3.04
N PHE A 5 8.42 -3.19 2.52
CA PHE A 5 8.74 -3.60 1.16
C PHE A 5 7.48 -4.10 0.46
N LEU A 6 7.14 -3.52 -0.69
CA LEU A 6 6.08 -3.98 -1.58
C LEU A 6 6.71 -4.58 -2.85
N PRO A 7 6.73 -5.91 -3.01
CA PRO A 7 7.21 -6.55 -4.23
C PRO A 7 6.22 -6.39 -5.38
N GLN A 8 6.69 -6.65 -6.61
CA GLN A 8 5.88 -6.65 -7.83
C GLN A 8 4.68 -7.60 -7.73
N SER A 9 4.89 -8.77 -7.13
CA SER A 9 3.85 -9.76 -6.81
C SER A 9 3.65 -9.80 -5.30
N PRO A 10 2.64 -9.08 -4.76
CA PRO A 10 2.39 -9.02 -3.33
C PRO A 10 2.08 -10.39 -2.74
N TYR A 11 2.62 -10.67 -1.56
CA TYR A 11 2.24 -11.85 -0.79
C TYR A 11 0.83 -11.69 -0.21
N CYS A 12 -0.01 -12.71 -0.35
CA CYS A 12 -1.32 -12.81 0.31
C CYS A 12 -1.22 -13.80 1.48
N PRO A 13 -1.24 -13.36 2.75
CA PRO A 13 -1.29 -14.28 3.88
C PRO A 13 -2.54 -15.16 3.86
N VAL A 14 -2.46 -16.32 4.51
CA VAL A 14 -3.65 -17.13 4.79
C VAL A 14 -4.49 -16.41 5.83
N GLY A 15 -5.79 -16.24 5.58
CA GLY A 15 -6.70 -15.60 6.53
C GLY A 15 -7.86 -14.87 5.86
N CYS A 16 -8.51 -13.99 6.62
CA CYS A 16 -9.60 -13.18 6.12
C CYS A 16 -9.13 -11.94 5.35
N LEU A 17 -10.04 -11.22 4.70
CA LEU A 17 -9.72 -9.96 4.00
C LEU A 17 -9.12 -8.93 4.96
N ARG A 18 -9.62 -8.87 6.20
CA ARG A 18 -9.07 -8.04 7.26
C ARG A 18 -7.60 -8.40 7.57
N ASP A 19 -7.26 -9.69 7.60
CA ASP A 19 -5.86 -10.12 7.78
C ASP A 19 -4.97 -9.66 6.63
N GLN A 20 -5.52 -9.55 5.41
CA GLN A 20 -4.77 -9.03 4.27
C GLN A 20 -4.38 -7.57 4.45
N LEU A 21 -5.29 -6.72 4.93
CA LEU A 21 -5.06 -5.29 5.13
C LEU A 21 -4.15 -5.00 6.33
N LEU A 22 -4.33 -5.77 7.40
CA LEU A 22 -3.56 -5.59 8.64
C LEU A 22 -2.14 -6.17 8.56
N TYR A 23 -1.86 -7.06 7.59
CA TYR A 23 -0.54 -7.62 7.37
C TYR A 23 0.52 -6.53 7.14
N PRO A 24 1.73 -6.67 7.69
CA PRO A 24 2.26 -7.70 8.60
C PRO A 24 1.97 -7.45 10.08
N SER A 25 1.26 -6.38 10.45
CA SER A 25 1.03 -5.98 11.84
C SER A 25 -0.03 -6.80 12.58
N ASN A 26 -0.33 -8.03 12.13
CA ASN A 26 -1.28 -8.96 12.76
C ASN A 26 -0.78 -9.41 14.14
N LYS A 27 -0.85 -8.53 15.14
CA LYS A 27 -1.01 -8.99 16.51
C LYS A 27 -2.48 -9.40 16.64
N PRO A 28 -2.76 -10.65 17.04
CA PRO A 28 -4.13 -11.03 17.36
C PRO A 28 -4.69 -10.01 18.35
N LEU A 29 -5.95 -9.63 18.17
CA LEU A 29 -6.74 -9.08 19.29
C LEU A 29 -6.61 -10.10 20.41
N GLU A 30 -5.93 -9.76 21.51
CA GLU A 30 -5.97 -10.60 22.70
C GLU A 30 -7.42 -10.60 23.18
N THR A 31 -8.18 -11.63 22.79
CA THR A 31 -9.43 -11.99 23.44
C THR A 31 -9.09 -12.26 24.90
N ASN A 32 -9.80 -11.62 25.82
CA ASN A 32 -9.57 -11.63 27.28
C ASN A 32 -9.55 -13.01 27.98
N ASP A 33 -9.48 -14.11 27.23
CA ASP A 33 -9.39 -15.47 27.74
C ASP A 33 -8.03 -16.09 27.43
N LYS A 34 -7.02 -15.75 28.26
CA LYS A 34 -6.22 -16.72 29.03
C LYS A 34 -5.03 -16.02 29.70
N LYS A 35 -5.08 -15.97 31.03
CA LYS A 35 -3.91 -15.87 31.90
C LYS A 35 -2.89 -16.94 31.47
N GLU A 36 -1.63 -16.57 31.21
CA GLU A 36 -0.49 -16.92 32.07
C GLU A 36 0.91 -16.63 31.45
N ILE A 37 1.71 -15.95 32.28
CA ILE A 37 3.14 -16.14 32.58
C ILE A 37 4.19 -15.76 31.51
N GLY A 38 4.79 -14.58 31.73
CA GLY A 38 6.25 -14.52 31.93
C GLY A 38 7.12 -14.00 30.78
N SER A 39 7.28 -12.68 30.68
CA SER A 39 8.61 -12.04 30.52
C SER A 39 8.52 -10.53 30.69
N LYS A 40 9.10 -10.06 31.79
CA LYS A 40 9.36 -8.64 32.09
C LYS A 40 10.40 -8.12 31.08
N HIS A 41 10.07 -7.03 30.38
CA HIS A 41 10.93 -6.09 29.60
C HIS A 41 10.58 -5.90 28.11
N ARG A 42 9.35 -5.46 27.77
CA ARG A 42 9.06 -4.65 26.56
C ARG A 42 7.85 -3.73 26.77
N ASN A 43 7.88 -2.89 27.81
CA ASN A 43 6.78 -2.00 28.14
C ASN A 43 6.99 -0.62 27.48
N ASN A 44 6.50 -0.44 26.25
CA ASN A 44 5.73 0.74 25.81
C ASN A 44 5.40 0.80 24.29
N ASP A 45 5.99 -0.06 23.45
CA ASP A 45 5.71 -0.05 22.00
C ASP A 45 4.56 -1.01 21.59
N LEU A 46 4.03 -1.78 22.55
CA LEU A 46 3.08 -2.86 22.27
C LEU A 46 1.59 -2.44 22.33
N LEU A 47 1.29 -1.21 22.75
CA LEU A 47 -0.07 -0.75 23.10
C LEU A 47 -0.65 0.35 22.18
N LEU A 48 -0.01 0.71 21.07
CA LEU A 48 -0.41 1.86 20.23
C LEU A 48 -0.72 1.54 18.76
N ARG A 49 -0.80 0.28 18.34
CA ARG A 49 -1.39 -0.05 17.03
C ARG A 49 -2.87 -0.30 17.24
N GLN A 50 -3.65 0.78 17.12
CA GLN A 50 -5.12 0.77 17.14
C GLN A 50 -5.64 -0.42 16.34
N SER A 51 -6.53 -1.21 16.94
CA SER A 51 -7.36 -2.13 16.18
C SER A 51 -8.21 -1.29 15.24
N MET A 52 -7.83 -1.19 13.96
CA MET A 52 -8.65 -0.46 12.98
C MET A 52 -10.07 -1.02 12.97
N THR A 53 -11.04 -0.13 12.97
CA THR A 53 -12.46 -0.51 12.90
C THR A 53 -12.80 -1.01 11.51
N ASP A 54 -13.93 -1.70 11.38
CA ASP A 54 -14.35 -2.20 10.07
C ASP A 54 -14.67 -1.04 9.11
N GLU A 55 -15.21 0.07 9.62
CA GLU A 55 -15.44 1.29 8.84
C GLU A 55 -14.14 1.89 8.31
N GLU A 56 -13.09 1.92 9.13
CA GLU A 56 -11.76 2.41 8.70
C GLU A 56 -11.15 1.49 7.63
N LEU A 57 -11.29 0.16 7.77
CA LEU A 57 -10.82 -0.79 6.78
C LEU A 57 -11.59 -0.69 5.46
N LEU A 58 -12.91 -0.48 5.51
CA LEU A 58 -13.72 -0.25 4.32
C LEU A 58 -13.36 1.08 3.64
N ALA A 59 -13.10 2.13 4.41
CA ALA A 59 -12.63 3.41 3.87
C ALA A 59 -11.26 3.27 3.20
N ILE A 60 -10.37 2.41 3.73
CA ILE A 60 -9.09 2.11 3.06
C ILE A 60 -9.31 1.34 1.76
N LEU A 61 -10.22 0.36 1.74
CA LEU A 61 -10.55 -0.36 0.49
C LEU A 61 -11.09 0.57 -0.58
N ASP A 62 -12.01 1.47 -0.23
CA ASP A 62 -12.51 2.53 -1.12
C ASP A 62 -11.37 3.46 -1.57
N ALA A 63 -10.53 3.89 -0.62
CA ALA A 63 -9.37 4.70 -0.93
C ALA A 63 -8.39 4.00 -1.86
N VAL A 64 -8.40 2.68 -2.04
CA VAL A 64 -7.56 1.96 -3.01
C VAL A 64 -8.32 1.34 -4.19
N ASP A 65 -9.52 1.84 -4.52
CA ASP A 65 -10.38 1.34 -5.61
C ASP A 65 -10.71 -0.16 -5.48
N LEU A 66 -11.03 -0.58 -4.27
CA LEU A 66 -11.47 -1.92 -3.89
C LEU A 66 -12.76 -1.88 -3.06
N GLU A 67 -13.59 -0.86 -3.22
CA GLU A 67 -14.84 -0.63 -2.48
C GLU A 67 -15.79 -1.84 -2.55
N ASP A 68 -15.88 -2.49 -3.71
CA ASP A 68 -16.73 -3.65 -3.94
C ASP A 68 -16.13 -4.96 -3.44
N LEU A 69 -14.83 -4.99 -3.08
CA LEU A 69 -14.14 -6.24 -2.78
C LEU A 69 -14.74 -6.95 -1.57
N ALA A 70 -14.99 -6.21 -0.49
CA ALA A 70 -15.61 -6.75 0.71
C ALA A 70 -17.05 -7.20 0.41
N CYS A 71 -17.82 -6.37 -0.28
CA CYS A 71 -19.20 -6.71 -0.67
C CYS A 71 -19.25 -8.00 -1.50
N ARG A 72 -18.37 -8.16 -2.49
CA ARG A 72 -18.25 -9.36 -3.34
C ARG A 72 -17.86 -10.60 -2.53
N ALA A 73 -16.89 -10.48 -1.62
CA ALA A 73 -16.47 -11.59 -0.76
C ALA A 73 -17.54 -12.00 0.27
N GLY A 74 -18.38 -11.05 0.69
CA GLY A 74 -19.41 -11.23 1.70
C GLY A 74 -20.81 -11.54 1.15
N ASN A 75 -20.96 -11.78 -0.16
CA ASN A 75 -22.25 -11.98 -0.82
C ASN A 75 -23.25 -10.81 -0.59
N GLY A 76 -22.78 -9.58 -0.71
CA GLY A 76 -23.59 -8.36 -0.53
C GLY A 76 -23.45 -7.71 0.86
N ASP A 77 -22.74 -8.34 1.79
CA ASP A 77 -22.53 -7.86 3.16
C ASP A 77 -21.04 -7.58 3.38
N SER A 78 -20.64 -6.31 3.34
CA SER A 78 -19.23 -5.91 3.43
C SER A 78 -18.56 -6.29 4.75
N ILE A 79 -19.31 -6.34 5.87
CA ILE A 79 -18.75 -6.74 7.17
C ILE A 79 -18.44 -8.24 7.17
N LYS A 80 -19.34 -9.07 6.63
CA LYS A 80 -19.03 -10.49 6.38
C LYS A 80 -17.89 -10.65 5.38
N GLY A 81 -17.80 -9.77 4.40
CA GLY A 81 -16.72 -9.70 3.43
C GLY A 81 -15.35 -9.50 4.05
N LEU A 82 -15.23 -8.57 5.00
CA LEU A 82 -13.98 -8.36 5.74
C LEU A 82 -13.55 -9.62 6.51
N ALA A 83 -14.50 -10.39 7.03
CA ALA A 83 -14.27 -11.64 7.73
C ALA A 83 -14.16 -12.87 6.79
N ALA A 84 -14.40 -12.72 5.49
CA ALA A 84 -14.39 -13.83 4.54
C ALA A 84 -12.98 -14.44 4.44
N VAL A 85 -12.87 -15.76 4.54
CA VAL A 85 -11.60 -16.49 4.38
C VAL A 85 -11.59 -17.13 3.01
N MET A 86 -10.63 -16.74 2.17
CA MET A 86 -10.53 -17.19 0.79
C MET A 86 -9.05 -17.40 0.41
N ASP A 87 -8.83 -18.06 -0.73
CA ASP A 87 -7.53 -18.04 -1.40
C ASP A 87 -7.36 -16.71 -2.13
N TRP A 88 -6.95 -15.68 -1.40
CA TRP A 88 -6.82 -14.32 -1.92
C TRP A 88 -5.80 -14.21 -3.06
N SER A 89 -4.74 -15.02 -3.04
CA SER A 89 -3.74 -15.07 -4.11
C SER A 89 -4.33 -15.51 -5.45
N ASN A 90 -5.27 -16.45 -5.44
CA ASN A 90 -5.93 -16.93 -6.66
C ASN A 90 -7.24 -16.19 -6.98
N THR A 91 -7.85 -15.56 -5.98
CA THR A 91 -9.12 -14.82 -6.13
C THR A 91 -8.90 -13.43 -6.71
N LEU A 92 -7.83 -12.73 -6.28
CA LEU A 92 -7.53 -11.37 -6.70
C LEU A 92 -6.68 -11.37 -7.97
N SER A 93 -7.00 -10.49 -8.91
CA SER A 93 -6.08 -10.15 -9.99
C SER A 93 -4.80 -9.50 -9.44
N LEU A 94 -3.71 -9.55 -10.20
CA LEU A 94 -2.44 -8.93 -9.78
C LEU A 94 -2.61 -7.42 -9.50
N GLY A 95 -3.43 -6.71 -10.29
CA GLY A 95 -3.73 -5.31 -10.05
C GLY A 95 -4.47 -5.07 -8.72
N GLU A 96 -5.47 -5.90 -8.41
CA GLU A 96 -6.16 -5.84 -7.11
C GLU A 96 -5.20 -6.17 -5.95
N GLN A 97 -4.30 -7.15 -6.11
CA GLN A 97 -3.28 -7.47 -5.11
C GLN A 97 -2.33 -6.28 -4.88
N GLN A 98 -1.90 -5.60 -5.95
CA GLN A 98 -1.07 -4.40 -5.87
C GLN A 98 -1.80 -3.27 -5.15
N ARG A 99 -3.06 -2.96 -5.50
CA ARG A 99 -3.87 -1.94 -4.81
C ARG A 99 -4.10 -2.29 -3.34
N LEU A 100 -4.38 -3.55 -3.02
CA LEU A 100 -4.51 -4.03 -1.64
C LEU A 100 -3.20 -3.85 -0.87
N ALA A 101 -2.06 -4.05 -1.52
CA ALA A 101 -0.74 -3.82 -0.93
C ALA A 101 -0.47 -2.34 -0.62
N PHE A 102 -0.95 -1.41 -1.45
CA PHE A 102 -0.96 0.02 -1.10
C PHE A 102 -1.87 0.30 0.11
N GLY A 103 -3.02 -0.37 0.21
CA GLY A 103 -3.88 -0.30 1.39
C GLY A 103 -3.14 -0.68 2.68
N ARG A 104 -2.27 -1.70 2.63
CA ARG A 104 -1.41 -2.07 3.76
C ARG A 104 -0.46 -0.95 4.17
N VAL A 105 0.04 -0.15 3.24
CA VAL A 105 0.90 1.01 3.54
C VAL A 105 0.11 2.06 4.31
N LEU A 106 -1.12 2.35 3.88
CA LEU A 106 -2.02 3.31 4.53
C LEU A 106 -2.41 2.86 5.95
N VAL A 107 -2.63 1.56 6.15
CA VAL A 107 -2.90 0.97 7.47
C VAL A 107 -1.69 1.14 8.40
N ASN A 108 -0.50 0.76 7.92
CA ASN A 108 0.66 0.59 8.77
C ASN A 108 1.53 1.85 8.95
N ARG A 109 1.41 2.82 8.05
CA ARG A 109 2.14 4.10 8.05
C ARG A 109 3.63 3.95 8.39
N PRO A 110 4.39 3.19 7.60
CA PRO A 110 5.82 3.02 7.83
C PRO A 110 6.59 4.31 7.57
N ARG A 111 7.76 4.50 8.19
CA ARG A 111 8.59 5.68 7.91
C ARG A 111 9.16 5.66 6.50
N LEU A 112 9.48 4.45 6.00
CA LEU A 112 9.98 4.20 4.66
C LEU A 112 9.24 3.01 4.04
N VAL A 113 8.84 3.13 2.77
CA VAL A 113 8.40 2.01 1.94
C VAL A 113 9.21 1.93 0.65
N ILE A 114 9.62 0.72 0.29
CA ILE A 114 10.27 0.43 -0.99
C ILE A 114 9.25 -0.28 -1.87
N LEU A 115 8.96 0.31 -3.03
CA LEU A 115 7.99 -0.16 -4.01
C LEU A 115 8.76 -0.77 -5.18
N ASP A 116 8.81 -2.09 -5.30
CA ASP A 116 9.52 -2.79 -6.36
C ASP A 116 8.53 -3.19 -7.46
N GLU A 117 8.43 -2.38 -8.52
CA GLU A 117 7.44 -2.55 -9.59
C GLU A 117 5.99 -2.73 -9.08
N ALA A 118 5.67 -2.13 -7.93
CA ALA A 118 4.41 -2.33 -7.21
C ALA A 118 3.16 -1.81 -7.94
N THR A 119 3.32 -1.13 -9.08
CA THR A 119 2.23 -0.63 -9.95
C THR A 119 2.28 -1.21 -11.36
N SER A 120 3.09 -2.25 -11.61
CA SER A 120 3.30 -2.80 -12.95
C SER A 120 2.05 -3.39 -13.60
N ALA A 121 1.05 -3.79 -12.81
CA ALA A 121 -0.21 -4.35 -13.28
C ALA A 121 -1.37 -3.33 -13.27
N LEU A 122 -1.08 -2.06 -12.95
CA LEU A 122 -2.06 -0.98 -12.91
C LEU A 122 -2.01 -0.14 -14.20
N ASP A 123 -3.17 0.34 -14.65
CA ASP A 123 -3.24 1.36 -15.68
C ASP A 123 -2.69 2.71 -15.18
N ILE A 124 -2.63 3.70 -16.08
CA ILE A 124 -2.08 5.03 -15.76
C ILE A 124 -2.89 5.72 -14.66
N GLU A 125 -4.21 5.61 -14.69
CA GLU A 125 -5.12 6.30 -13.77
C GLU A 125 -5.04 5.68 -12.36
N SER A 126 -5.11 4.36 -12.26
CA SER A 126 -4.95 3.63 -10.99
C SER A 126 -3.56 3.85 -10.39
N GLU A 127 -2.50 3.82 -11.20
CA GLU A 127 -1.14 4.15 -10.73
C GLU A 127 -1.08 5.57 -10.16
N ALA A 128 -1.63 6.54 -10.90
CA ALA A 128 -1.66 7.94 -10.47
C ALA A 128 -2.37 8.09 -9.12
N ARG A 129 -3.51 7.42 -8.95
CA ARG A 129 -4.30 7.44 -7.71
C ARG A 129 -3.51 6.84 -6.54
N MET A 130 -2.86 5.70 -6.72
CA MET A 130 -2.06 5.08 -5.65
C MET A 130 -0.93 5.98 -5.14
N TYR A 131 -0.19 6.65 -6.03
CA TYR A 131 0.86 7.59 -5.62
C TYR A 131 0.29 8.88 -5.02
N GLN A 132 -0.87 9.34 -5.48
CA GLN A 132 -1.53 10.50 -4.93
C GLN A 132 -1.98 10.27 -3.48
N LEU A 133 -2.50 9.08 -3.15
CA LEU A 133 -2.83 8.70 -1.77
C LEU A 133 -1.62 8.77 -0.84
N LEU A 134 -0.45 8.29 -1.29
CA LEU A 134 0.79 8.39 -0.51
C LEU A 134 1.22 9.85 -0.27
N LYS A 135 0.99 10.73 -1.25
CA LYS A 135 1.26 12.17 -1.10
C LYS A 135 0.27 12.86 -0.17
N GLU A 136 -1.00 12.46 -0.19
CA GLU A 136 -2.04 13.01 0.67
C GLU A 136 -1.86 12.57 2.12
N GLU A 137 -1.51 11.30 2.36
CA GLU A 137 -1.14 10.78 3.69
C GLU A 137 -0.07 11.66 4.34
N ARG A 138 0.97 12.01 3.57
CA ARG A 138 2.05 12.92 4.02
C ARG A 138 1.52 14.30 4.46
N ASN A 139 0.47 14.82 3.83
CA ASN A 139 -0.07 16.16 4.11
C ASN A 139 -1.10 16.15 5.26
N SER A 140 -1.78 15.03 5.49
CA SER A 140 -2.85 14.91 6.48
C SER A 140 -2.35 14.53 7.88
N CYS A 141 -1.09 14.12 8.03
CA CYS A 141 -0.53 13.77 9.33
C CYS A 141 -0.28 15.01 10.22
N GLU A 142 -1.14 15.20 11.23
CA GLU A 142 -0.89 16.09 12.37
C GLU A 142 0.18 15.45 13.29
N GLY A 143 1.43 15.46 12.86
CA GLY A 143 2.57 14.91 13.61
C GLY A 143 3.81 14.71 12.72
N GLU A 144 5.00 14.65 13.33
CA GLU A 144 6.30 14.52 12.63
C GLU A 144 6.53 13.14 11.96
N ARG A 145 5.48 12.43 11.54
CA ARG A 145 5.60 11.08 10.97
C ARG A 145 4.76 10.94 9.71
N TRP A 146 5.45 10.88 8.59
CA TRP A 146 4.90 10.60 7.26
C TRP A 146 5.60 9.39 6.63
N THR A 147 4.97 8.81 5.60
CA THR A 147 5.59 7.74 4.81
C THR A 147 6.50 8.32 3.73
N THR A 148 7.80 8.04 3.78
CA THR A 148 8.71 8.25 2.65
C THR A 148 8.68 7.03 1.75
N TYR A 149 8.68 7.20 0.42
CA TYR A 149 8.74 6.06 -0.50
C TYR A 149 9.90 6.16 -1.50
N ILE A 150 10.46 5.00 -1.84
CA ILE A 150 11.38 4.79 -2.96
C ILE A 150 10.68 3.80 -3.88
N SER A 151 10.55 4.14 -5.17
CA SER A 151 9.98 3.23 -6.15
C SER A 151 11.02 2.79 -7.18
N VAL A 152 10.86 1.56 -7.65
CA VAL A 152 11.55 0.98 -8.80
C VAL A 152 10.49 0.74 -9.86
N GLY A 153 10.76 1.20 -11.07
CA GLY A 153 9.87 0.97 -12.20
C GLY A 153 10.45 1.51 -13.49
N HIS A 154 9.85 1.07 -14.59
CA HIS A 154 10.30 1.40 -15.94
C HIS A 154 9.43 2.46 -16.63
N ARG A 155 8.31 2.84 -16.03
CA ARG A 155 7.33 3.75 -16.63
C ARG A 155 7.74 5.21 -16.38
N PRO A 156 7.78 6.05 -17.44
CA PRO A 156 8.06 7.49 -17.28
C PRO A 156 7.03 8.23 -16.41
N SER A 157 5.78 7.74 -16.36
CA SER A 157 4.71 8.31 -15.52
C SER A 157 5.10 8.44 -14.04
N LEU A 158 5.96 7.55 -13.55
CA LEU A 158 6.47 7.60 -12.17
C LEU A 158 7.20 8.91 -11.87
N LEU A 159 7.89 9.52 -12.83
CA LEU A 159 8.68 10.74 -12.61
C LEU A 159 7.84 11.89 -12.03
N ALA A 160 6.55 11.97 -12.36
CA ALA A 160 5.64 12.98 -11.82
C ALA A 160 5.44 12.86 -10.28
N TYR A 161 5.71 11.69 -9.72
CA TYR A 161 5.52 11.38 -8.29
C TYR A 161 6.82 11.39 -7.50
N HIS A 162 7.97 11.64 -8.13
CA HIS A 162 9.25 11.70 -7.44
C HIS A 162 9.87 13.10 -7.54
N GLU A 163 10.80 13.39 -6.63
CA GLU A 163 11.64 14.60 -6.68
C GLU A 163 13.01 14.27 -7.27
N LYS A 164 13.54 13.09 -6.96
CA LYS A 164 14.86 12.62 -7.38
C LYS A 164 14.76 11.33 -8.17
N LYS A 165 15.68 11.14 -9.12
CA LYS A 165 15.83 9.90 -9.89
C LYS A 165 17.24 9.33 -9.74
N LEU A 166 17.31 8.02 -9.63
CA LEU A 166 18.54 7.23 -9.72
C LEU A 166 18.43 6.32 -10.94
N ARG A 167 19.30 6.51 -11.94
CA ARG A 167 19.40 5.64 -13.11
C ARG A 167 20.60 4.73 -12.96
N LEU A 168 20.36 3.42 -13.02
CA LEU A 168 21.43 2.42 -13.06
C LEU A 168 21.76 2.08 -14.53
N CYS A 169 23.01 2.24 -14.93
CA CYS A 169 23.48 2.01 -16.29
C CYS A 169 24.08 0.59 -16.42
N ARG A 170 23.92 -0.02 -17.61
CA ARG A 170 24.43 -1.39 -17.89
C ARG A 170 25.95 -1.54 -17.74
N SER A 171 26.69 -0.43 -17.79
CA SER A 171 28.13 -0.36 -17.55
C SER A 171 28.53 -0.50 -16.07
N GLY A 172 27.56 -0.63 -15.15
CA GLY A 172 27.81 -0.60 -13.71
C GLY A 172 27.97 0.81 -13.13
N THR A 173 27.76 1.85 -13.94
CA THR A 173 27.71 3.25 -13.50
C THR A 173 26.30 3.65 -13.08
N HIS A 174 26.16 4.76 -12.37
CA HIS A 174 24.86 5.32 -11.99
C HIS A 174 24.82 6.83 -12.23
N GLU A 175 23.62 7.35 -12.44
CA GLU A 175 23.34 8.78 -12.50
C GLU A 175 22.26 9.12 -11.49
N PHE A 176 22.54 10.08 -10.63
CA PHE A 176 21.61 10.58 -9.63
C PHE A 176 21.39 12.07 -9.83
N GLY A 177 20.13 12.51 -9.74
CA GLY A 177 19.81 13.92 -9.84
C GLY A 177 18.34 14.22 -9.57
N GLU A 178 18.03 15.51 -9.52
CA GLU A 178 16.66 16.00 -9.42
C GLU A 178 15.89 15.73 -10.73
N ILE A 179 14.58 15.54 -10.62
CA ILE A 179 13.66 15.41 -11.75
C ILE A 179 13.21 16.80 -12.15
N ASP A 180 13.51 17.18 -13.39
CA ASP A 180 12.97 18.40 -13.97
C ASP A 180 11.49 18.21 -14.31
N LYS A 181 10.60 18.83 -13.53
CA LYS A 181 9.15 18.77 -13.73
C LYS A 181 8.65 19.76 -14.78
N SER A 182 9.52 20.63 -15.31
CA SER A 182 9.16 21.68 -16.26
C SER A 182 9.11 21.22 -17.72
N SER A 183 9.74 20.08 -18.05
CA SER A 183 9.92 19.63 -19.45
C SER A 183 8.87 18.65 -19.99
N GLU A 184 7.97 18.11 -19.16
CA GLU A 184 7.07 17.00 -19.57
C GLU A 184 5.56 17.33 -19.60
N ALA A 185 5.17 18.59 -19.38
CA ALA A 185 3.78 19.03 -19.53
C ALA A 185 3.23 18.98 -20.97
N VAL A 186 3.95 18.37 -21.93
CA VAL A 186 3.63 18.41 -23.37
C VAL A 186 3.13 17.07 -23.95
N THR A 187 3.26 15.91 -23.27
CA THR A 187 3.01 14.61 -23.95
C THR A 187 1.69 13.91 -23.59
N ILE A 188 0.88 14.42 -22.66
CA ILE A 188 -0.41 13.78 -22.30
C ILE A 188 -1.59 14.29 -23.17
N GLY A 189 -1.35 15.22 -24.11
CA GLY A 189 -2.42 15.94 -24.83
C GLY A 189 -2.50 15.77 -26.36
N SER A 190 -1.86 14.79 -26.99
CA SER A 190 -1.87 14.72 -28.48
C SER A 190 -1.85 13.30 -29.06
N ILE A 191 -2.83 12.48 -28.68
CA ILE A 191 -3.30 11.41 -29.57
C ILE A 191 -4.80 11.65 -29.79
N SER A 192 -5.10 12.69 -30.58
CA SER A 192 -6.37 12.80 -31.31
C SER A 192 -6.16 12.13 -32.67
N ASN A 193 -7.03 11.18 -32.96
CA ASN A 193 -7.31 10.50 -34.23
C ASN A 193 -6.69 11.11 -35.49
N MET A 194 -5.98 10.26 -36.24
CA MET A 194 -6.04 10.21 -37.70
C MET A 194 -6.49 8.81 -38.12
#